data_AF-A0A418PN81-F1
#
_entry.id   AF-A0A418PN81-F1
#
_cell.length_a   1.000
_cell.length_b   1.000
_cell.length_c   1.000
_cell.angle_alpha   90.00
_cell.angle_beta   90.00
_cell.angle_gamma   90.00
#
_symmetry.space_group_name_H-M   'P 1'
#
loop_
_entity.id
_entity.type
_entity.pdbx_description
1 polymer ?
#
loop_
_entity_poly.entity_id
_entity_poly.type
_entity_poly.pdbx_seq_one_letter_code
_entity_poly.pdbx_strand_id
1 'polypeptide(L)'
;MVLDFPENQINKENTVLVKKTKGKSLVGTKRTILYDKLYEGKLKEGWTITSDIIDKTPGGFFSQETMERSIYYNLGVKIDQVSSKTSDRFQFNLSDSSQEWIGFCFQLYQGKSTSYDFFNEVNFSRGNAQRSDFKARFISLTDSLTSPWNLEMHYERETPKGIIQTFLSEGMAIETGQISNGIDTIIISPIFVKGGKLDNGQYADVIKIIGGYEFVLNNKTLGIVDMYNQSFSVMESKDEHRIIIAAAATALLLRAR
;
A
#
# COMPACT_ATOMS: atom_id res chain seq x y z
N MET A 1 -12.45 11.60 10.24
CA MET A 1 -11.77 12.03 9.01
C MET A 1 -12.74 11.83 7.87
N VAL A 2 -12.86 12.79 6.95
CA VAL A 2 -13.87 12.72 5.87
C VAL A 2 -13.15 12.40 4.56
N LEU A 3 -13.59 11.34 3.90
CA LEU A 3 -13.07 10.94 2.59
C LEU A 3 -13.67 11.82 1.49
N ASP A 4 -12.93 12.02 0.41
CA ASP A 4 -13.40 12.63 -0.83
C ASP A 4 -14.25 11.65 -1.64
N PHE A 5 -15.28 11.12 -0.99
CA PHE A 5 -16.26 10.24 -1.59
C PHE A 5 -17.64 10.67 -1.14
N PRO A 6 -18.67 10.71 -2.02
CA PRO A 6 -20.01 11.12 -1.63
C PRO A 6 -20.59 10.14 -0.60
N GLU A 7 -20.81 10.58 0.65
CA GLU A 7 -21.31 9.71 1.72
C GLU A 7 -22.68 9.09 1.40
N ASN A 8 -23.50 9.77 0.58
CA ASN A 8 -24.80 9.29 0.12
C ASN A 8 -24.69 8.09 -0.83
N GLN A 9 -23.51 7.82 -1.41
CA GLN A 9 -23.26 6.63 -2.22
C GLN A 9 -22.79 5.44 -1.37
N ILE A 10 -22.40 5.66 -0.11
CA ILE A 10 -21.95 4.59 0.78
C ILE A 10 -23.17 3.90 1.39
N ASN A 11 -23.42 2.66 0.97
CA ASN A 11 -24.41 1.83 1.64
C ASN A 11 -23.86 1.35 3.00
N LYS A 12 -24.24 2.05 4.07
CA LYS A 12 -23.85 1.73 5.46
C LYS A 12 -24.27 0.31 5.90
N GLU A 13 -25.35 -0.22 5.33
CA GLU A 13 -25.81 -1.59 5.61
C GLU A 13 -24.86 -2.64 5.03
N ASN A 14 -24.15 -2.30 3.95
CA ASN A 14 -23.16 -3.18 3.31
C ASN A 14 -21.71 -2.85 3.72
N THR A 15 -21.50 -1.92 4.64
CA THR A 15 -20.18 -1.65 5.20
C THR A 15 -19.77 -2.77 6.15
N VAL A 16 -18.58 -3.33 5.94
CA VAL A 16 -17.95 -4.36 6.75
C VAL A 16 -16.73 -3.77 7.45
N LEU A 17 -16.73 -3.79 8.77
CA LEU A 17 -15.57 -3.45 9.58
C LEU A 17 -14.63 -4.66 9.66
N VAL A 18 -13.33 -4.43 9.51
CA VAL A 18 -12.29 -5.45 9.59
C VAL A 18 -11.41 -5.17 10.80
N LYS A 19 -11.65 -5.91 11.88
CA LYS A 19 -10.90 -5.78 13.14
C LYS A 19 -9.58 -6.54 13.07
N LYS A 20 -8.60 -6.09 13.87
CA LYS A 20 -7.26 -6.69 14.03
C LYS A 20 -6.40 -6.73 12.76
N THR A 21 -6.54 -5.72 11.90
CA THR A 21 -5.66 -5.53 10.74
C THR A 21 -4.32 -4.88 11.12
N LYS A 22 -4.30 -4.08 12.20
CA LYS A 22 -3.10 -3.39 12.71
C LYS A 22 -2.14 -4.31 13.46
N GLY A 23 -0.84 -4.00 13.33
CA GLY A 23 0.24 -4.65 14.04
C GLY A 23 0.82 -5.84 13.27
N LYS A 24 2.14 -5.98 13.31
CA LYS A 24 2.86 -7.15 12.78
C LYS A 24 3.00 -8.18 13.89
N SER A 25 2.70 -9.43 13.57
CA SER A 25 2.88 -10.56 14.47
C SER A 25 4.22 -11.24 14.14
N LEU A 26 4.59 -12.27 14.90
CA LEU A 26 5.77 -13.06 14.55
C LEU A 26 5.54 -13.76 13.20
N VAL A 27 6.61 -13.85 12.40
CA VAL A 27 6.65 -14.55 11.10
C VAL A 27 6.02 -15.94 11.24
N GLY A 28 5.10 -16.29 10.34
CA GLY A 28 4.41 -17.58 10.33
C GLY A 28 3.25 -17.75 11.31
N THR A 29 2.98 -16.78 12.18
CA THR A 29 1.82 -16.84 13.08
C THR A 29 0.50 -16.74 12.32
N LYS A 30 -0.48 -17.51 12.79
CA LYS A 30 -1.86 -17.46 12.28
C LYS A 30 -2.69 -16.60 13.21
N ARG A 31 -3.47 -15.69 12.64
CA ARG A 31 -4.45 -14.89 13.40
C ARG A 31 -5.78 -14.84 12.67
N THR A 32 -6.87 -14.85 13.42
CA THR A 32 -8.22 -14.68 12.86
C THR A 32 -8.43 -13.21 12.50
N ILE A 33 -8.90 -12.96 11.28
CA ILE A 33 -9.41 -11.65 10.87
C ILE A 33 -10.90 -11.65 11.23
N LEU A 34 -11.31 -10.67 12.02
CA LEU A 34 -12.69 -10.54 12.45
C LEU A 34 -13.39 -9.54 11.54
N TYR A 35 -14.40 -10.01 10.83
CA TYR A 35 -15.33 -9.17 10.09
C TYR A 35 -16.58 -9.03 10.94
N ASP A 36 -17.15 -7.82 10.99
CA ASP A 36 -18.36 -7.58 11.80
C ASP A 36 -19.64 -8.16 11.18
N LYS A 37 -19.55 -8.75 9.98
CA LYS A 37 -20.66 -9.32 9.17
C LYS A 37 -20.15 -10.53 8.37
N LEU A 38 -21.03 -11.10 7.53
CA LEU A 38 -20.96 -12.09 6.41
C LEU A 38 -19.68 -12.86 6.05
N TYR A 39 -18.49 -12.41 6.43
CA TYR A 39 -17.22 -12.98 6.05
C TYR A 39 -16.50 -13.58 7.25
N GLU A 40 -15.77 -14.66 7.00
CA GLU A 40 -14.78 -15.18 7.95
C GLU A 40 -13.41 -15.21 7.28
N GLY A 41 -12.35 -15.04 8.08
CA GLY A 41 -11.01 -15.09 7.51
C GLY A 41 -9.91 -15.44 8.50
N LYS A 42 -8.88 -16.07 7.94
CA LYS A 42 -7.66 -16.45 8.66
C LYS A 42 -6.47 -15.84 7.94
N LEU A 43 -5.70 -15.02 8.65
CA LEU A 43 -4.42 -14.51 8.17
C LEU A 43 -3.31 -15.47 8.59
N LYS A 44 -2.39 -15.73 7.67
CA LYS A 44 -1.08 -16.30 7.97
C LYS A 44 -0.04 -15.29 7.51
N GLU A 45 0.66 -14.70 8.48
CA GLU A 45 1.75 -13.79 8.17
C GLU A 45 2.91 -14.57 7.52
N GLY A 46 3.52 -14.00 6.48
CA GLY A 46 4.47 -14.75 5.64
C GLY A 46 5.78 -15.07 6.32
N TRP A 47 6.64 -15.71 5.53
CA TRP A 47 7.80 -16.51 5.96
C TRP A 47 9.15 -15.77 5.84
N THR A 48 9.16 -14.53 5.35
CA THR A 48 10.40 -13.75 5.21
C THR A 48 10.08 -12.25 5.16
N ILE A 49 10.49 -11.50 6.18
CA ILE A 49 10.65 -10.05 6.08
C ILE A 49 12.13 -9.85 5.81
N THR A 50 12.49 -9.48 4.59
CA THR A 50 13.85 -9.03 4.29
C THR A 50 13.85 -7.52 4.24
N SER A 51 14.59 -6.90 5.16
CA SER A 51 14.95 -5.49 5.08
C SER A 51 16.46 -5.44 4.81
N ASP A 52 16.82 -5.25 3.54
CA ASP A 52 18.21 -4.98 3.20
C ASP A 52 18.38 -3.47 3.27
N ILE A 53 18.95 -2.99 4.38
CA ILE A 53 19.56 -1.66 4.43
C ILE A 53 21.00 -1.89 4.00
N ILE A 54 21.25 -1.72 2.69
CA ILE A 54 22.62 -1.73 2.19
C ILE A 54 23.11 -0.30 2.36
N ASP A 55 23.82 -0.07 3.47
CA ASP A 55 24.77 1.03 3.53
C ASP A 55 25.83 0.72 2.48
N LYS A 56 25.82 1.46 1.36
CA LYS A 56 26.79 1.30 0.28
C LYS A 56 28.15 1.90 0.68
N THR A 57 28.63 1.63 1.89
CA THR A 57 29.93 2.10 2.42
C THR A 57 30.82 0.87 2.58
N PRO A 58 32.02 0.86 1.96
CA PRO A 58 32.22 0.22 0.66
C PRO A 58 32.71 -1.23 0.71
N GLY A 59 32.12 -2.08 -0.12
CA GLY A 59 32.73 -3.33 -0.60
C GLY A 59 33.28 -3.12 -2.01
N GLY A 60 34.59 -2.85 -2.13
CA GLY A 60 35.34 -2.87 -3.40
C GLY A 60 36.04 -1.56 -3.76
N PHE A 61 37.37 -1.58 -3.75
CA PHE A 61 38.27 -0.45 -4.11
C PHE A 61 38.23 -0.05 -5.61
N PHE A 62 37.40 -0.69 -6.44
CA PHE A 62 37.47 -0.55 -7.91
C PHE A 62 36.14 -0.21 -8.60
N SER A 63 35.10 0.20 -7.86
CA SER A 63 33.90 0.72 -8.51
C SER A 63 34.05 2.21 -8.82
N GLN A 64 33.45 2.66 -9.92
CA GLN A 64 33.33 4.09 -10.26
C GLN A 64 32.70 4.88 -9.10
N GLU A 65 31.70 4.30 -8.44
CA GLU A 65 31.02 4.87 -7.27
C GLU A 65 31.99 5.10 -6.10
N THR A 66 32.93 4.17 -5.83
CA THR A 66 33.95 4.31 -4.79
C THR A 66 34.97 5.40 -5.13
N MET A 67 35.38 5.51 -6.40
CA MET A 67 36.32 6.54 -6.86
C MET A 67 35.72 7.95 -6.79
N GLU A 68 34.47 8.13 -7.21
CA GLU A 68 33.79 9.42 -7.10
C GLU A 68 33.69 9.85 -5.62
N ARG A 69 33.29 8.95 -4.72
CA ARG A 69 33.18 9.25 -3.29
C ARG A 69 34.53 9.59 -2.64
N SER A 70 35.62 8.93 -3.03
CA SER A 70 36.94 9.26 -2.47
C SER A 70 37.40 10.66 -2.90
N ILE A 71 37.09 11.07 -4.13
CA ILE A 71 37.32 12.44 -4.61
C ILE A 71 36.50 13.43 -3.78
N TYR A 72 35.19 13.19 -3.61
CA TYR A 72 34.33 14.08 -2.82
C TYR A 72 34.77 14.16 -1.35
N TYR A 73 35.15 13.04 -0.75
CA TYR A 73 35.65 12.99 0.63
C TYR A 73 36.95 13.81 0.80
N ASN A 74 37.88 13.73 -0.16
CA ASN A 74 39.08 14.56 -0.17
C ASN A 74 38.78 16.06 -0.35
N LEU A 75 37.62 16.41 -0.92
CA LEU A 75 37.10 17.78 -1.00
C LEU A 75 36.26 18.17 0.24
N GLY A 76 36.25 17.33 1.29
CA GLY A 76 35.51 17.57 2.52
C GLY A 76 34.00 17.30 2.44
N VAL A 77 33.56 16.60 1.39
CA VAL A 77 32.16 16.23 1.17
C VAL A 77 31.98 14.74 1.50
N LYS A 78 31.28 14.46 2.59
CA LYS A 78 30.85 13.10 2.92
C LYS A 78 29.57 12.78 2.16
N ILE A 79 29.52 11.61 1.54
CA ILE A 79 28.36 11.14 0.79
C ILE A 79 27.92 9.80 1.38
N ASP A 80 26.76 9.80 2.04
CA ASP A 80 26.14 8.57 2.52
C ASP A 80 24.99 8.20 1.58
N GLN A 81 25.04 6.98 1.04
CA GLN A 81 23.96 6.45 0.22
C GLN A 81 23.32 5.27 0.92
N VAL A 82 22.03 5.43 1.23
CA VAL A 82 21.22 4.39 1.84
C VAL A 82 20.28 3.83 0.78
N SER A 83 20.48 2.56 0.44
CA SER A 83 19.53 1.78 -0.35
C SER A 83 18.73 0.89 0.59
N SER A 84 17.42 1.11 0.63
CA SER A 84 16.48 0.28 1.37
C SER A 84 15.63 -0.54 0.42
N LYS A 85 15.60 -1.85 0.62
CA LYS A 85 14.67 -2.77 -0.03
C LYS A 85 13.94 -3.54 1.05
N THR A 86 12.63 -3.33 1.12
CA THR A 86 11.75 -4.08 2.02
C THR A 86 10.83 -4.95 1.19
N SER A 87 10.78 -6.25 1.50
CA SER A 87 9.77 -7.13 0.94
C SER A 87 8.92 -7.76 2.04
N ASP A 88 7.61 -7.80 1.80
CA ASP A 88 6.64 -8.45 2.68
C ASP A 88 5.78 -9.42 1.86
N ARG A 89 5.47 -10.57 2.47
CA ARG A 89 4.61 -11.60 1.91
C ARG A 89 3.60 -11.99 2.97
N PHE A 90 2.36 -12.18 2.59
CA PHE A 90 1.35 -12.72 3.50
C PHE A 90 0.27 -13.44 2.70
N GLN A 91 -0.44 -14.34 3.36
CA GLN A 91 -1.59 -15.00 2.77
C GLN A 91 -2.77 -14.94 3.73
N PHE A 92 -3.97 -14.87 3.18
CA PHE A 92 -5.19 -14.95 3.98
C PHE A 92 -6.24 -15.77 3.27
N ASN A 93 -7.14 -16.36 4.04
CA ASN A 93 -8.37 -16.93 3.54
C ASN A 93 -9.52 -15.97 3.82
N LEU A 94 -10.46 -15.89 2.89
CA LEU A 94 -11.72 -15.18 3.00
C LEU A 94 -12.82 -16.12 2.53
N SER A 95 -13.84 -16.34 3.36
CA SER A 95 -15.00 -17.14 3.01
C SER A 95 -16.29 -16.38 3.29
N ASP A 96 -17.29 -16.60 2.45
CA ASP A 96 -18.70 -16.28 2.73
C ASP A 96 -19.53 -17.57 2.81
N SER A 97 -20.86 -17.47 2.73
CA SER A 97 -21.76 -18.63 2.81
C SER A 97 -21.66 -19.60 1.63
N SER A 98 -21.11 -19.20 0.48
CA SER A 98 -21.13 -19.99 -0.76
C SER A 98 -19.75 -20.17 -1.40
N GLN A 99 -18.78 -19.33 -1.09
CA GLN A 99 -17.47 -19.28 -1.73
C GLN A 99 -16.35 -19.10 -0.70
N GLU A 100 -15.23 -19.80 -0.92
CA GLU A 100 -13.99 -19.61 -0.18
C GLU A 100 -12.86 -19.24 -1.14
N TRP A 101 -12.08 -18.22 -0.77
CA TRP A 101 -10.96 -17.70 -1.54
C TRP A 101 -9.70 -17.64 -0.69
N ILE A 102 -8.56 -17.93 -1.30
CA ILE A 102 -7.24 -17.70 -0.74
C ILE A 102 -6.53 -16.57 -1.49
N GLY A 103 -6.04 -15.59 -0.75
CA GLY A 103 -5.25 -14.47 -1.26
C GLY A 103 -3.77 -14.65 -0.92
N PHE A 104 -2.91 -14.56 -1.93
CA PHE A 104 -1.45 -14.49 -1.78
C PHE A 104 -0.98 -13.10 -2.12
N CYS A 105 -0.35 -12.41 -1.16
CA CYS A 105 0.06 -11.02 -1.30
C CYS A 105 1.59 -10.88 -1.25
N PHE A 106 2.11 -9.97 -2.06
CA PHE A 106 3.51 -9.59 -2.12
C PHE A 106 3.62 -8.08 -2.22
N GLN A 107 4.39 -7.48 -1.32
CA GLN A 107 4.75 -6.08 -1.35
C GLN A 107 6.25 -5.93 -1.49
N LEU A 108 6.67 -5.06 -2.40
CA LEU A 108 8.05 -4.62 -2.56
C LEU A 108 8.08 -3.11 -2.43
N TYR A 109 8.89 -2.62 -1.50
CA TYR A 109 9.21 -1.21 -1.36
C TYR A 109 10.71 -1.01 -1.60
N GLN A 110 11.04 -0.07 -2.48
CA GLN A 110 12.40 0.32 -2.80
C GLN A 110 12.55 1.82 -2.62
N GLY A 111 13.50 2.21 -1.78
CA GLY A 111 13.85 3.61 -1.56
C GLY A 111 15.36 3.78 -1.59
N LYS A 112 15.83 4.83 -2.28
CA LYS A 112 17.23 5.24 -2.24
C LYS A 112 17.32 6.69 -1.76
N SER A 113 18.18 6.96 -0.80
CA SER A 113 18.46 8.32 -0.32
C SER A 113 19.96 8.56 -0.39
N THR A 114 20.34 9.77 -0.80
CA THR A 114 21.74 10.23 -0.76
C THR A 114 21.79 11.47 0.14
N SER A 115 22.57 11.42 1.21
CA SER A 115 22.94 12.59 2.00
C SER A 115 24.34 13.07 1.66
N TYR A 116 24.48 14.38 1.59
CA TYR A 116 25.71 15.11 1.40
C TYR A 116 25.94 15.94 2.66
N ASP A 117 27.09 15.74 3.29
CA ASP A 117 27.53 16.51 4.44
C ASP A 117 28.85 17.21 4.05
N PHE A 118 28.79 18.54 3.98
CA PHE A 118 29.93 19.39 3.69
C PHE A 118 30.55 19.84 5.01
N PHE A 119 31.72 19.29 5.34
CA PHE A 119 32.51 19.66 6.52
C PHE A 119 31.75 19.63 7.87
N ASN A 120 30.66 18.88 8.00
CA ASN A 120 29.74 18.91 9.16
C ASN A 120 29.05 20.27 9.38
N GLU A 121 29.11 21.19 8.40
CA GLU A 121 28.52 22.54 8.48
C GLU A 121 27.21 22.64 7.68
N VAL A 122 27.12 21.95 6.53
CA VAL A 122 25.95 21.99 5.66
C VAL A 122 25.53 20.58 5.28
N ASN A 123 24.30 20.22 5.66
CA ASN A 123 23.68 18.94 5.34
C ASN A 123 22.62 19.13 4.25
N PHE A 124 22.75 18.42 3.14
CA PHE A 124 21.74 18.36 2.09
C PHE A 124 21.42 16.90 1.76
N SER A 125 20.13 16.58 1.60
CA SER A 125 19.70 15.25 1.18
C SER A 125 18.99 15.32 -0.17
N ARG A 126 19.38 14.45 -1.10
CA ARG A 126 18.64 14.19 -2.32
C ARG A 126 17.93 12.85 -2.21
N GLY A 127 16.60 12.88 -2.23
CA GLY A 127 15.81 11.67 -2.37
C GLY A 127 15.82 11.19 -3.81
N ASN A 128 16.11 9.91 -4.04
CA ASN A 128 15.90 9.30 -5.37
C ASN A 128 14.44 8.87 -5.51
N ALA A 129 14.11 8.23 -6.64
CA ALA A 129 12.80 7.65 -6.86
C ALA A 129 12.43 6.64 -5.75
N GLN A 130 11.26 6.83 -5.15
CA GLN A 130 10.59 5.85 -4.32
C GLN A 130 9.70 4.99 -5.22
N ARG A 131 9.84 3.67 -5.10
CA ARG A 131 9.05 2.72 -5.85
C ARG A 131 8.36 1.76 -4.89
N SER A 132 7.07 1.54 -5.11
CA SER A 132 6.30 0.49 -4.45
C SER A 132 5.58 -0.33 -5.49
N ASP A 133 5.72 -1.64 -5.37
CA ASP A 133 4.95 -2.61 -6.14
C ASP A 133 4.18 -3.49 -5.15
N PHE A 134 2.86 -3.49 -5.23
CA PHE A 134 2.01 -4.41 -4.49
C PHE A 134 1.25 -5.31 -5.44
N LYS A 135 1.35 -6.62 -5.20
CA LYS A 135 0.70 -7.64 -6.00
C LYS A 135 -0.08 -8.58 -5.10
N ALA A 136 -1.27 -8.97 -5.52
CA ALA A 136 -2.00 -10.05 -4.89
C ALA A 136 -2.60 -10.99 -5.94
N ARG A 137 -2.75 -12.26 -5.59
CA ARG A 137 -3.45 -13.26 -6.41
C ARG A 137 -4.49 -13.95 -5.56
N PHE A 138 -5.72 -13.96 -6.03
CA PHE A 138 -6.87 -14.58 -5.38
C PHE A 138 -7.27 -15.84 -6.15
N ILE A 139 -7.41 -16.95 -5.44
CA ILE A 139 -7.75 -18.25 -6.01
C ILE A 139 -8.97 -18.80 -5.26
N SER A 140 -9.99 -19.24 -6.00
CA SER A 140 -11.16 -19.92 -5.43
C SER A 140 -10.75 -21.29 -4.92
N LEU A 141 -11.15 -21.62 -3.68
CA LEU A 141 -11.01 -22.95 -3.09
C LEU A 141 -12.26 -23.80 -3.30
N THR A 142 -13.39 -23.17 -3.64
CA THR A 142 -14.67 -23.86 -3.88
C THR A 142 -14.80 -24.37 -5.32
N ASP A 143 -14.29 -23.62 -6.29
CA ASP A 143 -14.35 -24.00 -7.71
C ASP A 143 -12.99 -23.81 -8.39
N SER A 144 -12.36 -24.93 -8.76
CA SER A 144 -11.07 -24.94 -9.46
C SER A 144 -11.12 -24.43 -10.90
N LEU A 145 -12.32 -24.36 -11.51
CA LEU A 145 -12.49 -23.85 -12.87
C LEU A 145 -12.54 -22.32 -12.91
N THR A 146 -12.82 -21.68 -11.78
CA THR A 146 -12.84 -20.21 -11.68
C THR A 146 -11.43 -19.65 -11.89
N SER A 147 -11.29 -18.76 -12.87
CA SER A 147 -10.02 -18.09 -13.17
C SER A 147 -9.52 -17.26 -11.97
N PRO A 148 -8.22 -17.31 -11.65
CA PRO A 148 -7.67 -16.53 -10.55
C PRO A 148 -7.67 -15.03 -10.88
N TRP A 149 -7.97 -14.21 -9.88
CA TRP A 149 -7.92 -12.76 -9.99
C TRP A 149 -6.54 -12.24 -9.53
N ASN A 150 -5.92 -11.38 -10.32
CA ASN A 150 -4.62 -10.78 -10.01
C ASN A 150 -4.82 -9.28 -9.77
N LEU A 151 -4.40 -8.81 -8.60
CA LEU A 151 -4.37 -7.41 -8.22
C LEU A 151 -2.94 -6.90 -8.36
N GLU A 152 -2.79 -5.74 -8.98
CA GLU A 152 -1.53 -5.03 -9.10
C GLU A 152 -1.73 -3.56 -8.78
N MET A 153 -0.90 -3.03 -7.89
CA MET A 153 -0.79 -1.62 -7.60
C MET A 153 0.67 -1.20 -7.68
N HIS A 154 0.92 -0.02 -8.23
CA HIS A 154 2.27 0.50 -8.37
C HIS A 154 2.27 2.02 -8.19
N TYR A 155 3.38 2.52 -7.65
CA TYR A 155 3.75 3.91 -7.82
C TYR A 155 5.25 4.05 -7.97
N GLU A 156 5.64 5.08 -8.72
CA GLU A 156 7.02 5.53 -8.84
C GLU A 156 7.01 7.05 -8.70
N ARG A 157 7.79 7.56 -7.73
CA ARG A 157 7.81 8.98 -7.42
C ARG A 157 9.21 9.48 -7.18
N GLU A 158 9.62 10.50 -7.93
CA GLU A 158 10.83 11.24 -7.65
C GLU A 158 10.66 12.18 -6.44
N THR A 159 11.70 12.29 -5.61
CA THR A 159 11.69 13.18 -4.43
C THR A 159 12.89 14.14 -4.46
N PRO A 160 12.98 15.03 -5.47
CA PRO A 160 14.17 15.84 -5.73
C PRO A 160 14.54 16.77 -4.57
N LYS A 161 13.55 17.17 -3.75
CA LYS A 161 13.70 17.99 -2.55
C LYS A 161 13.80 17.18 -1.26
N GLY A 162 13.90 15.85 -1.36
CA GLY A 162 13.80 14.92 -0.23
C GLY A 162 12.35 14.57 0.12
N ILE A 163 12.17 13.45 0.83
CA ILE A 163 10.87 12.81 1.07
C ILE A 163 9.89 13.75 1.81
N ILE A 164 10.34 14.35 2.91
CA ILE A 164 9.48 15.21 3.75
C ILE A 164 9.04 16.44 2.98
N GLN A 165 9.97 17.14 2.33
CA GLN A 165 9.64 18.37 1.60
C GLN A 165 8.72 18.09 0.41
N THR A 166 8.96 16.99 -0.31
CA THR A 166 8.10 16.57 -1.43
C THR A 166 6.70 16.17 -0.93
N PHE A 167 6.60 15.50 0.23
CA PHE A 167 5.32 15.21 0.87
C PHE A 167 4.55 16.48 1.25
N LEU A 168 5.22 17.47 1.86
CA LEU A 168 4.59 18.72 2.27
C LEU A 168 4.12 19.57 1.08
N SER A 169 4.85 19.55 -0.04
CA SER A 169 4.51 20.37 -1.21
C SER A 169 3.48 19.74 -2.15
N GLU A 170 3.48 18.41 -2.28
CA GLU A 170 2.70 17.71 -3.31
C GLU A 170 1.74 16.64 -2.74
N GLY A 171 1.90 16.24 -1.48
CA GLY A 171 1.10 15.19 -0.85
C GLY A 171 1.76 13.81 -0.84
N MET A 172 0.98 12.76 -0.53
CA MET A 172 1.44 11.38 -0.59
C MET A 172 1.69 10.90 -2.02
N ALA A 173 2.57 9.90 -2.17
CA ALA A 173 2.71 9.22 -3.45
C ALA A 173 1.36 8.59 -3.84
N ILE A 174 0.88 8.92 -5.04
CA ILE A 174 -0.39 8.45 -5.54
C ILE A 174 -0.18 7.06 -6.12
N GLU A 175 -0.94 6.10 -5.61
CA GLU A 175 -0.90 4.74 -6.09
C GLU A 175 -2.24 4.39 -6.74
N THR A 176 -2.15 3.87 -7.96
CA THR A 176 -3.29 3.35 -8.70
C THR A 176 -3.05 1.88 -8.98
N GLY A 177 -4.12 1.15 -9.25
CA GLY A 177 -4.00 -0.25 -9.59
C GLY A 177 -5.19 -0.81 -10.33
N GLN A 178 -5.17 -2.11 -10.50
CA GLN A 178 -6.23 -2.86 -11.12
C GLN A 178 -6.30 -4.27 -10.52
N ILE A 179 -7.46 -4.90 -10.65
CA ILE A 179 -7.67 -6.31 -10.36
C ILE A 179 -8.37 -6.97 -11.54
N SER A 180 -7.81 -8.07 -12.06
CA SER A 180 -8.30 -8.72 -13.27
C SER A 180 -8.15 -10.24 -13.26
N ASN A 181 -9.11 -10.94 -13.84
CA ASN A 181 -9.06 -12.38 -14.15
C ASN A 181 -8.77 -12.68 -15.64
N GLY A 182 -8.43 -11.65 -16.43
CA GLY A 182 -8.23 -11.74 -17.88
C GLY A 182 -9.49 -11.52 -18.73
N ILE A 183 -10.68 -11.55 -18.12
CA ILE A 183 -11.98 -11.26 -18.76
C ILE A 183 -12.46 -9.88 -18.29
N ASP A 184 -12.58 -9.72 -16.98
CA ASP A 184 -12.99 -8.49 -16.32
C ASP A 184 -11.77 -7.77 -15.72
N THR A 185 -11.84 -6.44 -15.68
CA THR A 185 -10.81 -5.59 -15.06
C THR A 185 -11.47 -4.49 -14.24
N ILE A 186 -11.27 -4.52 -12.93
CA ILE A 186 -11.74 -3.51 -12.00
C ILE A 186 -10.57 -2.58 -11.70
N ILE A 187 -10.76 -1.28 -11.93
CA ILE A 187 -9.77 -0.24 -11.66
C ILE A 187 -9.81 0.13 -10.19
N ILE A 188 -8.64 0.35 -9.58
CA ILE A 188 -8.47 0.77 -8.19
C ILE A 188 -7.94 2.21 -8.21
N SER A 189 -8.79 3.14 -7.79
CA SER A 189 -8.47 4.57 -7.75
C SER A 189 -8.37 5.06 -6.31
N PRO A 190 -7.41 5.95 -5.99
CA PRO A 190 -7.25 6.47 -4.64
C PRO A 190 -8.37 7.45 -4.27
N ILE A 191 -8.83 7.35 -3.02
CA ILE A 191 -9.73 8.32 -2.40
C ILE A 191 -8.91 9.14 -1.40
N PHE A 192 -8.98 10.46 -1.51
CA PHE A 192 -8.23 11.37 -0.64
C PHE A 192 -9.02 11.79 0.59
N VAL A 193 -8.32 12.27 1.61
CA VAL A 193 -8.93 12.93 2.76
C VAL A 193 -9.27 14.37 2.37
N LYS A 194 -10.56 14.74 2.50
CA LYS A 194 -11.04 16.11 2.20
C LYS A 194 -10.54 17.15 3.18
N GLY A 195 -10.40 16.77 4.44
CA GLY A 195 -10.30 17.74 5.52
C GLY A 195 -10.19 17.09 6.90
N GLY A 196 -9.44 17.73 7.77
CA GLY A 196 -9.61 17.57 9.21
C GLY A 196 -10.77 18.44 9.67
N LYS A 197 -11.74 17.87 10.38
CA LYS A 197 -12.79 18.67 11.01
C LYS A 197 -12.20 19.35 12.25
N LEU A 198 -12.14 20.68 12.23
CA LEU A 198 -11.74 21.50 13.36
C LEU A 198 -12.84 21.48 14.44
N ASP A 199 -12.48 21.85 15.66
CA ASP A 199 -13.42 21.91 16.80
C ASP A 199 -14.59 22.88 16.54
N ASN A 200 -14.37 23.89 15.69
CA ASN A 200 -15.39 24.84 15.24
C ASN A 200 -16.31 24.31 14.12
N GLY A 201 -16.14 23.05 13.70
CA GLY A 201 -16.92 22.41 12.65
C GLY A 201 -16.49 22.72 11.21
N GLN A 202 -15.51 23.62 11.00
CA GLN A 202 -14.94 23.90 9.69
C GLN A 202 -13.96 22.80 9.27
N TYR A 203 -13.78 22.64 7.95
CA TYR A 203 -12.74 21.76 7.41
C TYR A 203 -11.49 22.58 7.13
N ALA A 204 -10.37 22.17 7.73
CA ALA A 204 -9.07 22.68 7.33
C ALA A 204 -8.56 21.87 6.13
N ASP A 205 -8.00 22.57 5.15
CA ASP A 205 -7.25 21.92 4.07
C ASP A 205 -6.13 21.08 4.69
N VAL A 206 -6.11 19.81 4.32
CA VAL A 206 -5.03 18.89 4.67
C VAL A 206 -4.22 18.62 3.42
N ILE A 207 -2.93 18.37 3.63
CA ILE A 207 -2.06 17.79 2.62
C ILE A 207 -2.78 16.58 2.01
N LYS A 208 -2.69 16.40 0.68
CA LYS A 208 -3.35 15.30 -0.02
C LYS A 208 -2.85 13.95 0.51
N ILE A 209 -3.67 13.35 1.36
CA ILE A 209 -3.41 12.07 2.01
C ILE A 209 -4.47 11.11 1.50
N ILE A 210 -4.05 9.97 0.95
CA ILE A 210 -4.91 8.84 0.61
C ILE A 210 -5.57 8.32 1.88
N GLY A 211 -6.89 8.29 1.92
CA GLY A 211 -7.67 7.68 2.98
C GLY A 211 -8.37 6.39 2.60
N GLY A 212 -8.37 6.04 1.32
CA GLY A 212 -9.03 4.84 0.84
C GLY A 212 -8.79 4.59 -0.63
N TYR A 213 -9.50 3.61 -1.16
CA TYR A 213 -9.56 3.34 -2.59
C TYR A 213 -11.00 3.04 -3.00
N GLU A 214 -11.37 3.40 -4.22
CA GLU A 214 -12.58 2.95 -4.88
C GLU A 214 -12.27 1.88 -5.91
N PHE A 215 -13.23 0.97 -6.09
CA PHE A 215 -13.18 -0.10 -7.09
C PHE A 215 -14.16 0.25 -8.20
N VAL A 216 -13.69 0.45 -9.42
CA VAL A 216 -14.49 0.94 -10.55
C VAL A 216 -14.47 -0.06 -11.69
N LEU A 217 -15.65 -0.43 -12.19
CA LEU A 217 -15.81 -1.25 -13.40
C LEU A 217 -16.83 -0.57 -14.31
N ASN A 218 -16.48 -0.36 -15.58
CA ASN A 218 -17.36 0.27 -16.57
C ASN A 218 -17.97 1.60 -16.09
N ASN A 219 -17.14 2.47 -15.49
CA ASN A 219 -17.53 3.76 -14.88
C ASN A 219 -18.56 3.65 -13.75
N LYS A 220 -18.74 2.47 -13.15
CA LYS A 220 -19.56 2.26 -11.96
C LYS A 220 -18.68 1.87 -10.79
N THR A 221 -18.84 2.56 -9.67
CA THR A 221 -18.20 2.18 -8.41
C THR A 221 -18.86 0.92 -7.89
N LEU A 222 -18.08 -0.14 -7.74
CA LEU A 222 -18.51 -1.42 -7.19
C LEU A 222 -18.26 -1.52 -5.68
N GLY A 223 -17.37 -0.70 -5.15
CA GLY A 223 -17.08 -0.67 -3.71
C GLY A 223 -16.01 0.35 -3.36
N ILE A 224 -15.82 0.52 -2.06
CA ILE A 224 -14.79 1.38 -1.49
C ILE A 224 -14.11 0.69 -0.31
N VAL A 225 -12.85 1.03 -0.06
CA VAL A 225 -12.12 0.68 1.15
C VAL A 225 -11.69 1.94 1.87
N ASP A 226 -11.96 2.01 3.17
CA ASP A 226 -11.55 3.08 4.08
C ASP A 226 -10.43 2.54 4.99
N MET A 227 -9.22 3.04 4.79
CA MET A 227 -8.04 2.58 5.51
C MET A 227 -8.00 3.07 6.96
N TYR A 228 -8.68 4.18 7.27
CA TYR A 228 -8.69 4.76 8.61
C TYR A 228 -9.66 4.04 9.53
N ASN A 229 -10.88 3.82 9.04
CA ASN A 229 -11.91 3.07 9.75
C ASN A 229 -11.73 1.55 9.61
N GLN A 230 -10.74 1.11 8.82
CA GLN A 230 -10.43 -0.30 8.58
C GLN A 230 -11.65 -1.06 8.08
N SER A 231 -12.31 -0.48 7.08
CA SER A 231 -13.60 -0.97 6.62
C SER A 231 -13.67 -0.96 5.11
N PHE A 232 -14.60 -1.72 4.56
CA PHE A 232 -14.93 -1.64 3.15
C PHE A 232 -16.43 -1.70 2.96
N SER A 233 -16.93 -1.14 1.87
CA SER A 233 -18.34 -1.21 1.50
C SER A 233 -18.44 -1.72 0.08
N VAL A 234 -19.33 -2.69 -0.12
CA VAL A 234 -19.61 -3.23 -1.46
C VAL A 234 -20.94 -2.66 -1.94
N MET A 235 -20.90 -2.04 -3.11
CA MET A 235 -22.06 -1.47 -3.79
C MET A 235 -22.74 -2.55 -4.66
N GLU A 236 -23.87 -2.20 -5.28
CA GLU A 236 -24.61 -3.11 -6.16
C GLU A 236 -23.70 -3.70 -7.25
N SER A 237 -23.29 -4.95 -7.02
CA SER A 237 -22.39 -5.72 -7.85
C SER A 237 -22.84 -7.18 -7.88
N LYS A 238 -22.45 -7.91 -8.94
CA LYS A 238 -22.65 -9.36 -9.05
C LYS A 238 -21.97 -10.08 -7.89
N ASP A 239 -22.52 -11.21 -7.45
CA ASP A 239 -22.00 -11.94 -6.28
C ASP A 239 -20.50 -12.27 -6.39
N GLU A 240 -20.03 -12.69 -7.56
CA GLU A 240 -18.60 -12.92 -7.80
C GLU A 240 -17.75 -11.66 -7.56
N HIS A 241 -18.19 -10.49 -8.02
CA HIS A 241 -17.46 -9.25 -7.80
C HIS A 241 -17.44 -8.86 -6.31
N ARG A 242 -18.48 -9.20 -5.54
CA ARG A 242 -18.57 -8.84 -4.12
C ARG A 242 -17.44 -9.46 -3.32
N ILE A 243 -17.22 -10.77 -3.46
CA ILE A 243 -16.17 -11.46 -2.72
C ILE A 243 -14.78 -11.06 -3.22
N ILE A 244 -14.62 -10.77 -4.52
CA ILE A 244 -13.36 -10.29 -5.08
C ILE A 244 -13.02 -8.89 -4.55
N ILE A 245 -13.99 -7.99 -4.46
CA ILE A 245 -13.81 -6.66 -3.85
C ILE A 245 -13.50 -6.79 -2.36
N ALA A 246 -14.18 -7.69 -1.64
CA ALA A 246 -13.89 -7.95 -0.24
C ALA A 246 -12.47 -8.50 -0.04
N ALA A 247 -12.02 -9.42 -0.91
CA ALA A 247 -10.66 -9.96 -0.90
C ALA A 247 -9.62 -8.88 -1.22
N ALA A 248 -9.85 -8.07 -2.26
CA ALA A 248 -8.99 -6.95 -2.63
C ALA A 248 -8.91 -5.91 -1.49
N ALA A 249 -10.04 -5.49 -0.94
CA ALA A 249 -10.08 -4.56 0.18
C ALA A 249 -9.36 -5.11 1.42
N THR A 250 -9.55 -6.40 1.73
CA THR A 250 -8.82 -7.07 2.82
C THR A 250 -7.32 -7.05 2.57
N ALA A 251 -6.87 -7.35 1.34
CA ALA A 251 -5.45 -7.29 0.97
C ALA A 251 -4.87 -5.87 1.16
N LEU A 252 -5.61 -4.82 0.80
CA LEU A 252 -5.20 -3.42 1.00
C LEU A 252 -5.16 -3.02 2.48
N LEU A 253 -6.16 -3.42 3.27
CA LEU A 253 -6.20 -3.15 4.70
C LEU A 253 -5.07 -3.86 5.45
N LEU A 254 -4.73 -5.09 5.05
CA LEU A 254 -3.61 -5.84 5.60
C LEU A 254 -2.25 -5.31 5.14
N ARG A 255 -2.19 -4.67 3.97
CA ARG A 255 -0.98 -4.00 3.50
C ARG A 255 -0.67 -2.74 4.32
N ALA A 256 -1.69 -1.98 4.70
CA ALA A 256 -1.57 -0.72 5.45
C ALA A 256 -1.21 -0.88 6.95
N ARG A 257 -0.57 -2.00 7.34
CA ARG A 257 -0.32 -2.41 8.73
C ARG A 257 1.05 -2.02 9.29
#